data_AF-A0A6N7W069-F1
#
_entry.id   AF-A0A6N7W069-F1
#
_cell.length_a   1.000
_cell.length_b   1.000
_cell.length_c   1.000
_cell.angle_alpha   90.00
_cell.angle_beta   90.00
_cell.angle_gamma   90.00
#
_symmetry.space_group_name_H-M   'P 1'
#
loop_
_entity.id
_entity.type
_entity.pdbx_description
1 polymer ?
#
loop_
_entity_poly.entity_id
_entity_poly.type
_entity_poly.pdbx_seq_one_letter_code
_entity_poly.pdbx_strand_id
1 'polypeptide(L)'
;MEEKYLLFLLGFDVLLRDRRNNEETDGFIVVPFPEEHPEDLDDAKELIKRHYGRLGFDVKEVHHQDSHVKAIDLVTEYDAAPNTDTFYE
;
A
#
# COMPACT_ATOMS: atom_id res chain seq x y z
N MET A 1 19.52 -15.09 16.51
CA MET A 1 18.64 -13.93 16.69
C MET A 1 17.54 -14.09 15.65
N GLU A 2 16.27 -14.08 16.04
CA GLU A 2 15.17 -14.02 15.07
C GLU A 2 15.22 -12.65 14.39
N GLU A 3 15.31 -12.64 13.06
CA GLU A 3 15.28 -11.41 12.27
C GLU A 3 13.84 -10.87 12.28
N LYS A 4 13.61 -9.82 13.08
CA LYS A 4 12.33 -9.10 13.10
C LYS A 4 12.39 -7.95 12.12
N TYR A 5 11.51 -7.97 11.13
CA TYR A 5 11.36 -6.92 10.14
C TYR A 5 10.38 -5.89 10.66
N LEU A 6 10.72 -4.61 10.55
CA LEU A 6 9.79 -3.53 10.87
C LEU A 6 9.09 -3.09 9.59
N LEU A 7 7.79 -3.34 9.52
CA LEU A 7 6.94 -2.85 8.45
C LEU A 7 6.32 -1.52 8.86
N PHE A 8 6.64 -0.47 8.13
CA PHE A 8 6.00 0.83 8.26
C PHE A 8 4.79 0.86 7.32
N LEU A 9 3.62 1.09 7.90
CA LEU A 9 2.35 1.17 7.19
C LEU A 9 1.82 2.59 7.31
N LEU A 10 1.60 3.24 6.18
CA LEU A 10 0.97 4.56 6.12
C LEU A 10 -0.45 4.40 5.56
N GLY A 11 -1.45 4.81 6.35
CA GLY A 11 -2.86 4.79 5.97
C GLY A 11 -3.32 6.15 5.44
N PHE A 12 -4.00 6.12 4.30
CA PHE A 12 -4.53 7.30 3.64
C PHE A 12 -5.99 7.12 3.25
N ASP A 13 -6.82 8.09 3.63
CA ASP A 13 -8.14 8.29 3.05
C ASP A 13 -7.97 8.96 1.69
N VAL A 14 -8.56 8.39 0.65
CA VAL A 14 -8.46 8.91 -0.72
C VAL A 14 -9.81 9.05 -1.40
N LEU A 15 -9.90 10.04 -2.27
CA LEU A 15 -10.98 10.16 -3.25
C LEU A 15 -10.40 9.85 -4.64
N LEU A 16 -10.85 8.74 -5.22
CA LEU A 16 -10.45 8.29 -6.55
C LEU A 16 -11.56 8.59 -7.55
N ARG A 17 -11.17 8.97 -8.76
CA ARG A 17 -12.07 9.08 -9.91
C ARG A 17 -11.61 8.14 -11.01
N ASP A 18 -12.43 7.21 -11.43
CA ASP A 18 -12.12 6.35 -12.58
C ASP A 18 -12.23 7.18 -13.88
N ARG A 19 -11.15 7.24 -14.68
CA ARG A 19 -11.13 8.02 -15.93
C ARG A 19 -12.03 7.42 -17.03
N ARG A 20 -12.44 6.16 -16.92
CA ARG A 20 -13.21 5.43 -17.95
C ARG A 20 -14.69 5.79 -17.92
N ASN A 21 -15.26 5.92 -16.72
CA ASN A 21 -16.68 6.18 -16.51
C ASN A 21 -16.95 7.46 -15.69
N ASN A 22 -15.90 8.13 -15.19
CA ASN A 22 -15.97 9.34 -14.38
C ASN A 22 -16.72 9.15 -13.05
N GLU A 23 -16.78 7.91 -12.54
CA GLU A 23 -17.30 7.61 -11.20
C GLU A 23 -16.28 7.98 -10.14
N GLU A 24 -16.76 8.46 -9.00
CA GLU A 24 -15.95 8.80 -7.83
C GLU A 24 -16.20 7.79 -6.72
N THR A 25 -15.12 7.37 -6.08
CA THR A 25 -15.13 6.38 -5.01
C THR A 25 -14.20 6.82 -3.89
N ASP A 26 -14.72 6.89 -2.68
CA ASP A 26 -13.93 7.00 -1.46
C ASP A 26 -13.31 5.65 -1.11
N GLY A 27 -12.08 5.67 -0.62
CA GLY A 27 -11.37 4.46 -0.25
C GLY A 27 -10.27 4.70 0.76
N PHE A 28 -9.82 3.62 1.37
CA PHE A 28 -8.67 3.62 2.27
C PHE A 28 -7.53 2.83 1.63
N ILE A 29 -6.37 3.47 1.53
CA ILE A 29 -5.16 2.86 0.98
C ILE A 29 -4.13 2.73 2.10
N VAL A 30 -3.64 1.51 2.28
CA VAL A 30 -2.45 1.24 3.10
C VAL A 30 -1.29 1.03 2.14
N VAL A 31 -0.25 1.83 2.28
CA VAL A 31 0.95 1.69 1.44
C VAL A 31 2.06 1.02 2.23
N PRO A 32 2.37 -0.26 1.93
CA PRO A 32 3.67 -0.83 2.26
C PRO A 32 4.66 -0.33 1.20
N PHE A 33 5.76 0.26 1.61
CA PHE A 33 6.79 0.74 0.67
C PHE A 33 7.97 -0.24 0.66
N PRO A 34 7.98 -1.26 -0.21
CA PRO A 34 9.10 -2.21 -0.30
C PRO A 34 10.25 -1.74 -1.21
N GLU A 35 9.98 -0.92 -2.23
CA GLU A 35 10.99 -0.50 -3.24
C GLU A 35 11.22 1.02 -3.31
N GLU A 36 10.15 1.83 -3.22
CA GLU A 36 10.23 3.30 -3.16
C GLU A 36 9.83 3.73 -1.74
N HIS A 37 10.81 4.00 -0.87
CA HIS A 37 10.54 4.50 0.48
C HIS A 37 10.30 6.00 0.43
N PRO A 38 9.10 6.51 0.76
CA PRO A 38 8.87 7.94 0.77
C PRO A 38 9.69 8.57 1.88
N GLU A 39 10.35 9.67 1.57
CA GLU A 39 11.12 10.43 2.57
C GLU A 39 10.19 11.10 3.58
N ASP A 40 8.97 11.48 3.14
CA ASP A 40 7.95 12.13 3.95
C ASP A 40 6.51 11.83 3.47
N LEU A 41 5.53 12.44 4.15
CA LEU A 41 4.11 12.26 3.82
C LEU A 41 3.71 12.84 2.46
N ASP A 42 4.41 13.86 1.96
CA ASP A 42 4.07 14.48 0.67
C ASP A 42 4.60 13.64 -0.48
N ASP A 43 5.81 13.07 -0.33
CA ASP A 43 6.33 12.07 -1.26
C ASP A 43 5.41 10.84 -1.30
N ALA A 44 4.94 10.35 -0.15
CA ALA A 44 3.97 9.25 -0.08
C ALA A 44 2.67 9.55 -0.87
N LYS A 45 2.14 10.77 -0.77
CA LYS A 45 0.96 11.19 -1.53
C LYS A 45 1.23 11.21 -3.04
N GLU A 46 2.40 11.69 -3.45
CA GLU A 46 2.79 11.73 -4.87
C GLU A 46 3.00 10.32 -5.44
N LEU A 47 3.55 9.39 -4.65
CA LEU A 47 3.64 7.98 -5.01
C LEU A 47 2.26 7.35 -5.22
N ILE A 48 1.30 7.60 -4.31
CA ILE A 48 -0.10 7.14 -4.46
C ILE A 48 -0.70 7.70 -5.75
N LYS A 49 -0.60 9.01 -6.00
CA LYS A 49 -1.10 9.66 -7.22
C LYS A 49 -0.51 9.03 -8.49
N ARG A 50 0.80 8.81 -8.51
CA ARG A 50 1.50 8.23 -9.66
C ARG A 50 1.05 6.80 -9.92
N HIS A 51 0.95 5.98 -8.87
CA HIS A 51 0.57 4.58 -8.97
C HIS A 51 -0.86 4.42 -9.50
N TYR A 52 -1.83 5.07 -8.86
CA TYR A 52 -3.24 5.02 -9.27
C TYR A 52 -3.48 5.71 -10.61
N GLY A 53 -2.70 6.75 -10.92
CA GLY A 53 -2.65 7.39 -12.23
C GLY A 53 -2.33 6.44 -13.38
N ARG A 54 -1.42 5.47 -13.15
CA ARG A 54 -1.07 4.42 -14.14
C ARG A 54 -2.19 3.37 -14.29
N LEU A 55 -2.99 3.15 -13.24
CA LEU A 55 -4.12 2.23 -13.26
C LEU A 55 -5.37 2.82 -13.93
N GLY A 56 -5.35 4.12 -14.25
CA GLY A 56 -6.46 4.81 -14.91
C GLY A 56 -7.36 5.60 -13.96
N PHE A 57 -6.92 5.84 -12.72
CA PHE A 57 -7.64 6.67 -11.76
C PHE A 57 -7.00 8.06 -11.67
N ASP A 58 -7.82 9.08 -11.43
CA ASP A 58 -7.38 10.37 -10.93
C ASP A 58 -7.57 10.40 -9.42
N VAL A 59 -6.49 10.65 -8.69
CA VAL A 59 -6.56 10.84 -7.24
C VAL A 59 -6.87 12.31 -6.97
N LYS A 60 -8.08 12.59 -6.48
CA LYS A 60 -8.58 13.95 -6.21
C LYS A 60 -8.11 14.46 -4.86
N GLU A 61 -8.21 13.63 -3.85
CA GLU A 61 -7.87 13.94 -2.47
C GLU A 61 -7.05 12.80 -1.87
N VAL A 62 -6.08 13.15 -1.03
CA VAL A 62 -5.26 12.20 -0.26
C VAL A 62 -5.00 12.82 1.11
N HIS A 63 -5.56 12.20 2.14
CA HIS A 63 -5.41 12.61 3.52
C HIS A 63 -4.73 11.51 4.31
N HIS A 64 -3.60 11.84 4.93
CA HIS A 64 -2.96 10.94 5.89
C HIS A 64 -3.88 10.80 7.10
N GLN A 65 -4.17 9.56 7.47
CA GLN A 65 -5.01 9.25 8.63
C GLN A 65 -4.16 8.74 9.79
N ASP A 66 -3.42 7.65 9.55
CA ASP A 66 -2.64 6.99 10.58
C ASP A 66 -1.36 6.36 10.04
N SER A 67 -0.47 6.03 10.98
CA SER A 67 0.79 5.36 10.70
C SER A 67 1.01 4.28 11.76
N HIS A 68 1.31 3.07 11.31
CA HIS A 68 1.57 1.95 12.19
C HIS A 68 2.93 1.34 11.87
N VAL A 69 3.60 0.85 12.91
CA VAL A 69 4.82 0.05 12.78
C VAL A 69 4.49 -1.35 13.27
N LYS A 70 4.50 -2.32 12.36
CA LYS A 70 4.30 -3.73 12.71
C LYS A 70 5.64 -4.44 12.67
N ALA A 71 6.07 -5.00 13.80
CA ALA A 71 7.15 -5.97 13.81
C ALA A 71 6.63 -7.30 13.27
N ILE A 72 7.25 -7.80 12.21
CA ILE A 72 6.91 -9.05 11.55
C ILE A 72 8.07 -10.02 11.71
N ASP A 73 7.74 -11.22 12.17
CA ASP A 73 8.64 -12.37 12.09
C ASP A 73 8.38 -13.07 10.76
N LEU A 74 9.26 -12.84 9.78
CA LEU A 74 9.10 -13.39 8.44
C LEU A 74 9.08 -14.92 8.41
N VAL A 75 9.83 -15.58 9.30
CA VAL A 75 9.89 -17.04 9.33
C VAL A 75 8.54 -17.59 9.79
N THR A 76 8.01 -17.01 10.87
CA THR A 76 6.69 -17.41 11.37
C THR A 76 5.57 -17.13 10.36
N GLU A 77 5.58 -15.99 9.67
CA GLU A 77 4.58 -15.69 8.64
C GLU A 77 4.73 -16.58 7.40
N TYR A 78 5.96 -16.90 6.98
CA TYR A 78 6.21 -17.80 5.85
C TYR A 78 5.72 -19.23 6.15
N ASP A 79 6.02 -19.75 7.34
CA ASP A 79 5.57 -21.09 7.76
C ASP A 79 4.05 -21.16 7.91
N ALA A 80 3.39 -20.05 8.27
CA ALA A 80 1.94 -19.94 8.39
C ALA A 80 1.24 -19.69 7.04
N ALA A 81 1.96 -19.28 6.00
CA ALA A 81 1.38 -18.98 4.71
C ALA A 81 0.81 -20.26 4.08
N PRO A 82 -0.42 -20.25 3.56
CA PRO A 82 -0.96 -21.41 2.86
C PRO A 82 -0.12 -21.66 1.60
N ASN A 83 0.41 -22.88 1.47
CA ASN A 83 1.07 -23.34 0.24
C ASN A 83 0.03 -23.42 -0.89
N THR A 84 -0.23 -22.30 -1.56
CA THR A 84 -1.05 -22.25 -2.78
C THR A 84 -0.19 -22.42 -4.02
N ASP A 85 0.75 -23.36 -3.98
CA ASP A 85 1.69 -23.65 -5.06
C ASP A 85 1.06 -24.57 -6.12
N THR A 86 -0.11 -24.17 -6.66
CA THR A 86 -0.73 -24.83 -7.82
C THR A 86 -0.31 -24.21 -9.15
N PHE A 87 0.73 -23.35 -9.19
CA PHE A 87 1.13 -22.61 -10.39
C PHE A 87 2.36 -23.16 -11.13
N TYR A 88 3.04 -24.19 -10.60
CA TYR A 88 4.14 -24.88 -11.29
C TYR A 88 3.93 -26.41 -11.27
N GLU A 89 2.90 -26.88 -11.96
CA GLU A 89 2.85 -28.25 -12.52
C GLU A 89 3.06 -28.22 -14.03
#